data_AF-A0A7L9BXB1-F1
#
_entry.id   AF-A0A7L9BXB1-F1
#
_cell.length_a   1.000
_cell.length_b   1.000
_cell.length_c   1.000
_cell.angle_alpha   90.00
_cell.angle_beta   90.00
_cell.angle_gamma   90.00
#
_symmetry.space_group_name_H-M   'P 1'
#
loop_
_entity.id
_entity.type
_entity.pdbx_description
1 polymer ?
#
loop_
_entity_poly.entity_id
_entity_poly.type
_entity_poly.pdbx_seq_one_letter_code
_entity_poly.pdbx_strand_id
1 'polypeptide(L)'
;MPPKVELVRDWMAAARQDLQAADVLLASTPPLPESACFHLQQAIEKALKGVLLLNDQRPPRTHDLIDLMGLCERWLPGLNQVAGLGNGSQPVRLICAIPILLRV
;
A
#
# COMPACT_ATOMS: atom_id res chain seq x y z
N MET A 1 19.08 16.42 4.17
CA MET A 1 18.07 15.50 3.61
C MET A 1 18.37 14.13 4.19
N PRO A 2 17.41 13.48 4.86
CA PRO A 2 17.64 12.17 5.47
C PRO A 2 18.12 11.17 4.41
N PRO A 3 19.00 10.20 4.75
CA PRO A 3 19.42 9.16 3.84
C PRO A 3 18.23 8.43 3.24
N LYS A 4 18.33 8.03 1.96
CA LYS A 4 17.31 7.25 1.24
C LYS A 4 16.75 6.09 2.08
N VAL A 5 17.63 5.36 2.76
CA VAL A 5 17.26 4.20 3.59
C VAL A 5 16.34 4.60 4.74
N GLU A 6 16.58 5.75 5.37
CA GLU A 6 15.74 6.27 6.46
C GLU A 6 14.37 6.66 5.92
N LEU A 7 14.31 7.38 4.79
CA LEU A 7 13.05 7.72 4.15
C LEU A 7 12.24 6.49 3.75
N VAL A 8 12.87 5.47 3.16
CA VAL A 8 12.18 4.21 2.82
C VAL A 8 11.64 3.55 4.08
N ARG A 9 12.42 3.50 5.16
CA ARG A 9 11.95 2.96 6.44
C ARG A 9 10.74 3.71 6.98
N ASP A 10 10.71 5.03 6.87
CA ASP A 10 9.58 5.85 7.32
C ASP A 10 8.31 5.53 6.53
N TRP A 11 8.41 5.42 5.21
CA TRP A 11 7.28 5.00 4.36
C TRP A 11 6.76 3.61 4.74
N MET A 12 7.67 2.65 4.95
CA MET A 12 7.30 1.29 5.33
C MET A 12 6.75 1.21 6.76
N ALA A 13 7.23 2.05 7.68
CA ALA A 13 6.70 2.15 9.03
C ALA A 13 5.28 2.73 9.02
N ALA A 14 5.05 3.80 8.26
CA ALA A 14 3.72 4.39 8.11
C ALA A 14 2.73 3.40 7.47
N ALA A 15 3.16 2.63 6.45
CA ALA A 15 2.34 1.60 5.84
C ALA A 15 1.93 0.50 6.84
N ARG A 16 2.86 0.06 7.71
CA ARG A 16 2.57 -0.90 8.79
C ARG A 16 1.61 -0.34 9.83
N GLN A 17 1.72 0.94 10.17
CA GLN A 17 0.81 1.60 11.11
C GLN A 17 -0.62 1.64 10.57
N ASP A 18 -0.81 1.91 9.27
CA ASP A 18 -2.15 1.84 8.66
C ASP A 18 -2.72 0.42 8.67
N LEU A 19 -1.91 -0.59 8.35
CA LEU A 19 -2.36 -1.98 8.45
C LEU A 19 -2.83 -2.32 9.87
N GLN A 20 -2.02 -1.94 10.87
CA GLN A 20 -2.38 -2.14 12.27
C GLN A 20 -3.67 -1.39 12.65
N ALA A 21 -3.86 -0.17 12.16
CA ALA A 21 -5.09 0.58 12.38
C ALA A 21 -6.30 -0.13 11.78
N ALA A 22 -6.18 -0.66 10.56
CA ALA A 22 -7.23 -1.44 9.93
C ALA A 22 -7.62 -2.68 10.75
N ASP A 23 -6.62 -3.42 11.26
CA ASP A 23 -6.86 -4.60 12.11
C ASP A 23 -7.61 -4.23 13.39
N VAL A 24 -7.22 -3.14 14.05
CA VAL A 24 -7.89 -2.62 15.25
C VAL A 24 -9.34 -2.21 14.97
N LEU A 25 -9.59 -1.55 13.83
CA LEU A 25 -10.92 -1.10 13.42
C LEU A 25 -11.85 -2.25 13.02
N LEU A 26 -11.31 -3.33 12.46
CA LEU A 26 -12.08 -4.55 12.18
C LEU A 26 -12.40 -5.34 13.45
N ALA A 27 -11.50 -5.29 14.44
CA ALA A 27 -11.68 -5.96 15.73
C ALA A 27 -12.51 -5.15 16.75
N SER A 28 -12.84 -3.88 16.46
CA SER A 28 -13.62 -3.04 17.38
C SER A 28 -15.07 -3.52 17.51
N THR A 29 -15.76 -3.09 18.58
CA THR A 29 -17.18 -3.39 18.80
C THR A 29 -17.96 -2.08 19.01
N PRO A 30 -18.81 -1.66 18.05
CA PRO A 30 -19.03 -2.29 16.75
C PRO A 30 -17.80 -2.16 15.82
N PRO A 31 -17.64 -3.06 14.83
CA PRO A 31 -16.57 -2.96 13.85
C PRO A 31 -16.78 -1.77 12.91
N LEU A 32 -15.68 -1.20 12.41
CA LEU A 32 -15.67 -0.02 11.53
C LEU A 32 -15.05 -0.35 10.16
N PRO A 33 -15.74 -1.11 9.31
CA PRO A 33 -15.18 -1.65 8.06
C PRO A 33 -14.81 -0.58 7.03
N GLU A 34 -15.56 0.53 6.94
CA GLU A 34 -15.25 1.62 6.01
C GLU A 34 -13.92 2.31 6.38
N SER A 35 -13.73 2.60 7.67
CA SER A 35 -12.49 3.18 8.19
C SER A 35 -11.32 2.20 8.04
N ALA A 36 -11.53 0.91 8.30
CA ALA A 36 -10.52 -0.10 8.08
C ALA A 36 -10.09 -0.18 6.60
N CYS A 37 -11.06 -0.12 5.69
CA CYS A 37 -10.82 -0.12 4.25
C CYS A 37 -9.97 1.08 3.80
N PHE A 38 -10.25 2.27 4.33
CA PHE A 38 -9.44 3.47 4.10
C PHE A 38 -7.98 3.25 4.54
N HIS A 39 -7.75 2.69 5.73
CA HIS A 39 -6.39 2.40 6.19
C HIS A 39 -5.70 1.32 5.35
N LEU A 40 -6.40 0.28 4.90
CA LEU A 40 -5.82 -0.71 4.01
C LEU A 40 -5.37 -0.08 2.67
N GLN A 41 -6.17 0.82 2.12
CA GLN A 41 -5.77 1.60 0.93
C GLN A 41 -4.49 2.42 1.21
N GLN A 42 -4.44 3.13 2.33
CA GLN A 42 -3.27 3.93 2.74
C GLN A 42 -2.01 3.08 2.95
N ALA A 43 -2.15 1.91 3.57
CA ALA A 43 -1.05 0.97 3.77
C ALA A 43 -0.41 0.57 2.43
N ILE A 44 -1.24 0.25 1.44
CA ILE A 44 -0.78 -0.14 0.11
C ILE A 44 -0.14 1.04 -0.61
N GLU A 45 -0.79 2.21 -0.61
CA GLU A 45 -0.26 3.42 -1.24
C GLU A 45 1.14 3.74 -0.71
N LYS A 46 1.31 3.73 0.61
CA LYS A 46 2.57 4.06 1.27
C LYS A 46 3.65 3.03 1.00
N ALA A 47 3.30 1.73 0.99
CA ALA A 47 4.26 0.69 0.66
C ALA A 47 4.74 0.80 -0.80
N LEU A 48 3.85 1.04 -1.76
CA LEU A 48 4.22 1.26 -3.17
C LEU A 48 5.13 2.48 -3.33
N LYS A 49 4.81 3.59 -2.67
CA LYS A 49 5.67 4.79 -2.67
C LYS A 49 7.03 4.52 -2.03
N GLY A 50 7.09 3.69 -0.99
CA GLY A 50 8.33 3.19 -0.39
C GLY A 50 9.18 2.39 -1.39
N VAL A 51 8.56 1.49 -2.16
CA VAL A 51 9.23 0.70 -3.21
C VAL A 51 9.76 1.59 -4.33
N LEU A 52 8.99 2.57 -4.81
CA LEU A 52 9.47 3.54 -5.79
C LEU A 52 10.72 4.27 -5.28
N LEU A 53 10.66 4.75 -4.03
CA LEU A 53 11.77 5.47 -3.41
C LEU A 53 13.00 4.57 -3.22
N LEU A 54 12.81 3.31 -2.82
CA LEU A 54 13.88 2.31 -2.71
C LEU A 54 14.62 2.10 -4.04
N ASN A 55 13.93 2.31 -5.16
CA ASN A 55 14.49 2.16 -6.50
C ASN A 55 14.81 3.50 -7.17
N ASP A 56 15.09 4.53 -6.38
CA ASP A 56 15.50 5.87 -6.82
C ASP A 56 14.47 6.57 -7.73
N GLN A 57 13.21 6.13 -7.69
CA GLN A 57 12.11 6.81 -8.33
C GLN A 57 11.37 7.68 -7.33
N ARG A 58 11.24 8.97 -7.65
CA ARG A 58 10.45 9.89 -6.86
C ARG A 58 8.97 9.49 -6.93
N PRO A 59 8.30 9.24 -5.80
CA PRO A 59 6.87 8.93 -5.81
C PRO A 59 6.07 10.06 -6.47
N PRO A 60 5.19 9.76 -7.44
CA PRO A 60 4.31 10.77 -8.04
C PRO A 60 3.28 11.28 -7.02
N ARG A 61 2.75 12.47 -7.28
CA ARG A 61 1.64 13.05 -6.50
C ARG A 61 0.30 12.51 -6.98
N THR A 62 0.13 11.19 -6.91
CA THR A 62 -1.12 10.47 -7.18
C THR A 62 -1.51 9.62 -5.97
N HIS A 63 -2.81 9.36 -5.86
CA HIS A 63 -3.42 8.40 -4.92
C HIS A 63 -4.02 7.20 -5.66
N ASP A 64 -3.89 7.17 -6.99
CA ASP A 64 -4.35 6.06 -7.81
C ASP A 64 -3.42 4.85 -7.60
N LEU A 65 -3.98 3.79 -7.02
CA LEU A 65 -3.24 2.58 -6.74
C LEU A 65 -2.87 1.81 -8.01
N ILE A 66 -3.69 1.88 -9.07
CA ILE A 66 -3.42 1.22 -10.35
C ILE A 66 -2.19 1.83 -10.98
N ASP A 67 -2.12 3.17 -11.03
CA ASP A 67 -0.95 3.88 -11.53
C ASP A 67 0.30 3.52 -10.72
N LEU A 68 0.22 3.54 -9.39
CA LEU A 68 1.35 3.21 -8.52
C LEU A 68 1.81 1.75 -8.69
N MET A 69 0.89 0.79 -8.83
CA MET A 69 1.24 -0.61 -9.09
C MET A 69 1.90 -0.77 -10.46
N GLY A 70 1.40 -0.09 -11.49
CA GLY A 70 2.01 -0.06 -12.81
C GLY A 70 3.45 0.47 -12.80
N LEU A 71 3.71 1.51 -12.01
CA LEU A 71 5.07 2.02 -11.81
C LEU A 71 5.99 1.03 -11.08
N CYS A 72 5.42 0.23 -10.18
CA CYS A 72 6.16 -0.76 -9.40
C CYS A 72 6.39 -2.10 -10.12
N GLU A 73 5.68 -2.38 -11.22
CA GLU A 73 5.67 -3.68 -11.91
C GLU A 73 7.08 -4.18 -12.26
N ARG A 74 8.01 -3.27 -12.55
CA ARG A 74 9.41 -3.62 -12.86
C ARG A 74 10.13 -4.35 -11.71
N TRP A 75 9.80 -4.03 -10.47
CA TRP A 75 10.45 -4.62 -9.28
C TRP A 75 9.54 -5.59 -8.52
N LEU A 76 8.23 -5.45 -8.71
CA LEU A 76 7.21 -6.31 -8.15
C LEU A 76 6.37 -6.91 -9.29
N PRO A 77 6.95 -7.81 -10.11
CA PRO A 77 6.24 -8.38 -11.24
C PRO A 77 5.03 -9.20 -10.77
N GLY A 78 3.92 -9.05 -11.49
CA GLY A 78 2.67 -9.74 -11.19
C GLY A 78 1.80 -9.07 -10.14
N LEU A 79 2.20 -7.91 -9.60
CA LEU A 79 1.42 -7.14 -8.63
C LEU A 79 0.03 -6.77 -9.16
N ASN A 80 -0.06 -6.40 -10.44
CA ASN A 80 -1.33 -6.10 -11.11
C ASN A 80 -2.27 -7.31 -11.23
N GLN A 81 -1.73 -8.54 -11.21
CA GLN A 81 -2.52 -9.77 -11.26
C GLN A 81 -3.15 -10.11 -9.91
N VAL A 82 -2.43 -9.83 -8.82
CA VAL A 82 -2.93 -10.01 -7.44
C VAL A 82 -4.02 -9.00 -7.09
N ALA A 83 -4.00 -7.83 -7.73
CA ALA A 83 -4.99 -6.77 -7.55
C ALA A 83 -6.34 -7.02 -8.26
N GLY A 84 -6.43 -8.00 -9.18
CA GLY A 84 -7.68 -8.37 -9.84
C GLY A 84 -8.42 -7.19 -10.47
N LEU A 85 -7.73 -6.42 -11.32
CA LEU A 85 -8.29 -5.26 -12.03
C LEU A 85 -9.30 -5.70 -13.11
N GLY A 86 -10.50 -6.07 -12.67
CA GLY A 86 -11.68 -6.26 -13.52
C GLY A 86 -12.79 -5.34 -13.02
N ASN A 87 -12.95 -4.20 -13.71
CA ASN A 87 -14.06 -3.25 -13.69
C ASN A 87 -14.77 -2.92 -12.36
N GLY A 88 -14.56 -1.68 -11.92
CA GLY A 88 -15.59 -0.87 -11.28
C GLY A 88 -15.82 -1.17 -9.81
N SER A 89 -15.14 -0.39 -8.96
CA SER A 89 -15.33 -0.31 -7.50
C SER A 89 -15.02 -1.62 -6.78
N GLN A 90 -13.96 -1.67 -5.96
CA GLN A 90 -13.92 -2.45 -4.72
C GLN A 90 -12.49 -2.44 -4.13
N PRO A 91 -12.16 -1.55 -3.17
CA PRO A 91 -10.87 -1.56 -2.44
C PRO A 91 -10.57 -2.86 -1.67
N VAL A 92 -11.50 -3.82 -1.59
CA VAL A 92 -11.36 -5.07 -0.84
C VAL A 92 -10.50 -6.16 -1.49
N ARG A 93 -10.20 -6.11 -2.81
CA ARG A 93 -9.33 -7.14 -3.45
C ARG A 93 -7.83 -6.86 -3.34
N LEU A 94 -7.46 -5.65 -2.94
CA LEU A 94 -6.07 -5.21 -2.80
C LEU A 94 -5.40 -5.68 -1.50
N ILE A 95 -6.20 -6.18 -0.53
CA ILE A 95 -5.75 -6.69 0.77
C ILE A 95 -4.75 -7.85 0.61
N CYS A 96 -4.91 -8.67 -0.43
CA CYS A 96 -4.04 -9.82 -0.70
C CYS A 96 -2.59 -9.43 -1.05
N ALA A 97 -2.34 -8.19 -1.49
CA ALA A 97 -1.01 -7.72 -1.87
C ALA A 97 -0.19 -7.18 -0.68
N ILE A 98 -0.83 -6.85 0.44
CA ILE A 98 -0.17 -6.24 1.62
C ILE A 98 0.98 -7.09 2.17
N PRO A 99 0.84 -8.43 2.34
CA PRO A 99 1.94 -9.26 2.82
C PRO A 99 3.14 -9.31 1.87
N ILE A 100 2.94 -9.10 0.56
CA ILE A 100 4.02 -9.05 -0.44
C ILE A 100 4.74 -7.71 -0.32
N LEU A 101 3.98 -6.61 -0.22
CA LEU A 101 4.50 -5.26 -0.17
C LEU A 101 5.28 -4.97 1.13
N LEU A 102 4.84 -5.50 2.27
CA LEU A 102 5.47 -5.22 3.58
C LEU A 102 6.66 -6.13 3.92
N ARG A 103 7.05 -7.04 3.03
CA ARG A 103 8.25 -7.89 3.16
C ARG A 103 9.50 -7.32 2.47
N VAL A 104 9.33 -6.23 1.72
CA VAL A 104 10.41 -5.48 1.04
C VAL A 104 11.09 -4.55 2.05
#